data_AF-A0A7Z2QMH0-F1
#
_entry.id   AF-A0A7Z2QMH0-F1
#
_cell.length_a   1.000
_cell.length_b   1.000
_cell.length_c   1.000
_cell.angle_alpha   90.00
_cell.angle_beta   90.00
_cell.angle_gamma   90.00
#
_symmetry.space_group_name_H-M   'P 1'
#
loop_
_entity.id
_entity.type
_entity.pdbx_description
1 polymer ?
#
loop_
_entity_poly.entity_id
_entity_poly.type
_entity_poly.pdbx_seq_one_letter_code
_entity_poly.pdbx_strand_id
1 'polypeptide(L)'
;MVEHDTSDQVIDDFLRNSDKEVLLLVRNELQTLLSRRLNEMDLRAFLLKELHCYYCYWNEWASGEVWLHHIERKLNESMAD
;
A
#
# COMPACT_ATOMS: atom_id res chain seq x y z
N MET A 1 1.18 -0.61 20.83
CA MET A 1 1.65 -0.90 19.46
C MET A 1 1.19 -2.32 19.20
N VAL A 2 0.20 -2.51 18.33
CA VAL A 2 -0.27 -3.86 18.00
C VAL A 2 0.79 -4.46 17.08
N GLU A 3 1.39 -5.57 17.51
CA GLU A 3 2.24 -6.37 16.63
C GLU A 3 1.31 -7.13 15.68
N HIS A 4 1.58 -7.03 14.38
CA HIS A 4 0.83 -7.75 13.35
C HIS A 4 1.73 -8.83 12.76
N ASP A 5 1.19 -10.04 12.61
CA ASP A 5 1.92 -11.19 12.06
C ASP A 5 2.16 -11.07 10.55
N THR A 6 1.32 -10.32 9.83
CA THR A 6 1.43 -10.14 8.38
C THR A 6 1.23 -8.70 7.95
N SER A 7 1.82 -8.32 6.80
CA SER A 7 1.55 -7.01 6.19
C SER A 7 0.07 -6.79 5.88
N ASP A 8 -0.68 -7.86 5.61
CA ASP A 8 -2.09 -7.76 5.25
C ASP A 8 -2.95 -7.34 6.45
N GLN A 9 -2.61 -7.81 7.65
CA GLN A 9 -3.25 -7.40 8.91
C GLN A 9 -2.99 -5.93 9.25
N VAL A 10 -1.78 -5.42 8.97
CA VAL A 10 -1.46 -3.99 9.14
C VAL A 10 -2.35 -3.15 8.22
N ILE A 11 -2.52 -3.59 6.97
CA ILE A 11 -3.40 -2.92 6.00
C ILE A 11 -4.86 -2.99 6.47
N ASP A 12 -5.35 -4.15 6.91
CA ASP A 12 -6.73 -4.29 7.41
C ASP A 12 -7.02 -3.42 8.62
N ASP A 13 -6.08 -3.34 9.56
CA ASP A 13 -6.21 -2.48 10.74
C ASP A 13 -6.29 -1.00 10.33
N PHE A 14 -5.40 -0.56 9.45
CA PHE A 14 -5.44 0.79 8.90
C PHE A 14 -6.78 1.09 8.22
N LEU A 15 -7.29 0.18 7.38
CA LEU A 15 -8.56 0.37 6.67
C LEU A 15 -9.76 0.47 7.62
N ARG A 16 -9.78 -0.32 8.71
CA ARG A 16 -10.87 -0.31 9.70
C ARG A 16 -10.84 0.90 10.61
N ASN A 17 -9.65 1.41 10.93
CA ASN A 17 -9.44 2.45 11.92
C ASN A 17 -9.28 3.86 11.33
N SER A 18 -9.30 3.99 9.99
CA SER A 18 -9.16 5.28 9.31
C SER A 18 -10.48 5.89 8.87
N ASP A 19 -10.55 7.22 8.87
CA ASP A 19 -11.69 7.95 8.35
C ASP A 19 -11.80 7.86 6.82
N LYS A 20 -13.04 7.96 6.30
CA LYS A 20 -13.29 7.92 4.85
C LYS A 20 -12.48 8.97 4.06
N GLU A 21 -12.24 10.15 4.64
CA GLU A 21 -11.43 11.21 4.01
C GLU A 21 -9.95 10.80 3.87
N VAL A 22 -9.40 10.14 4.89
CA VAL A 22 -8.03 9.59 4.86
C VAL A 22 -7.93 8.50 3.81
N LEU A 23 -8.90 7.58 3.75
CA LEU A 23 -8.95 6.52 2.75
C LEU A 23 -9.02 7.06 1.32
N LEU A 24 -9.81 8.11 1.08
CA LEU A 24 -9.90 8.79 -0.22
C LEU A 24 -8.56 9.41 -0.63
N LEU A 25 -7.86 10.06 0.31
CA LEU A 25 -6.56 10.68 0.07
C LEU A 25 -5.51 9.63 -0.28
N VAL A 26 -5.39 8.58 0.53
CA VAL A 26 -4.46 7.46 0.29
C VAL A 26 -4.73 6.79 -1.06
N ARG A 27 -5.99 6.60 -1.43
CA ARG A 27 -6.34 6.04 -2.74
C ARG A 27 -5.81 6.90 -3.89
N ASN A 28 -5.98 8.22 -3.79
CA ASN A 28 -5.52 9.15 -4.83
C ASN A 28 -3.98 9.19 -4.92
N GLU A 29 -3.29 9.15 -3.79
CA GLU A 29 -1.83 9.07 -3.73
C GLU A 29 -1.31 7.75 -4.32
N LEU A 30 -1.96 6.61 -4.00
CA LEU A 30 -1.64 5.30 -4.53
C LEU A 30 -1.84 5.25 -6.06
N GLN A 31 -2.94 5.78 -6.57
CA GLN A 31 -3.21 5.88 -8.01
C GLN A 31 -2.19 6.79 -8.71
N THR A 32 -1.81 7.89 -8.08
CA THR A 32 -0.75 8.77 -8.56
C THR A 32 0.57 8.02 -8.66
N LEU A 33 0.94 7.24 -7.64
CA LEU A 33 2.15 6.42 -7.66
C LEU A 33 2.12 5.38 -8.79
N LEU A 34 1.03 4.62 -8.92
CA LEU A 34 0.85 3.63 -10.00
C LEU A 34 0.94 4.27 -11.39
N SER A 35 0.37 5.46 -11.58
CA SER A 35 0.42 6.18 -12.86
C SER A 35 1.84 6.58 -13.30
N ARG A 36 2.79 6.70 -12.37
CA ARG A 36 4.19 7.04 -12.69
C ARG A 36 4.92 5.91 -13.40
N ARG A 37 4.39 4.68 -13.36
CA ARG A 37 4.96 3.47 -14.01
C ARG A 37 6.46 3.33 -13.75
N LEU A 38 6.85 3.48 -12.48
CA LEU A 38 8.23 3.29 -12.06
C LEU A 38 8.63 1.83 -12.33
N ASN A 39 9.86 1.62 -12.77
CA ASN A 39 10.41 0.26 -12.79
C ASN A 39 10.62 -0.24 -11.35
N GLU A 40 10.84 -1.54 -11.20
CA GLU A 40 10.93 -2.20 -9.89
C GLU A 40 12.02 -1.60 -8.98
N MET A 41 13.19 -1.23 -9.52
CA MET A 41 14.27 -0.68 -8.70
C MET A 41 13.94 0.73 -8.19
N ASP A 42 13.39 1.57 -9.06
CA ASP A 42 12.99 2.93 -8.69
C ASP A 42 11.82 2.91 -7.72
N LEU A 43 10.88 1.97 -7.89
CA LEU A 43 9.77 1.78 -6.96
C LEU A 43 10.25 1.35 -5.57
N ARG A 44 11.18 0.38 -5.50
CA ARG A 44 11.82 -0.02 -4.23
C ARG A 44 12.52 1.14 -3.55
N ALA A 45 13.31 1.90 -4.32
CA ALA A 45 14.03 3.04 -3.80
C ALA A 45 13.08 4.12 -3.27
N PHE A 46 12.00 4.41 -4.00
CA PHE A 46 10.99 5.37 -3.59
C PHE A 46 10.29 4.94 -2.30
N LEU A 47 9.80 3.69 -2.23
CA LEU A 47 9.15 3.15 -1.05
C LEU A 47 10.06 3.16 0.18
N LEU A 48 11.31 2.74 0.02
CA LEU A 48 12.26 2.65 1.13
C LEU A 48 12.79 4.01 1.59
N LYS A 49 13.18 4.88 0.65
CA LYS A 49 13.91 6.12 0.96
C LYS A 49 12.99 7.32 1.15
N GLU A 50 11.95 7.45 0.33
CA GLU A 50 11.06 8.61 0.37
C GLU A 50 9.88 8.37 1.32
N LEU A 51 9.31 7.16 1.29
CA LEU A 51 8.16 6.80 2.13
C LEU A 51 8.53 6.04 3.42
N HIS A 52 9.82 5.76 3.64
CA HIS A 52 10.31 4.99 4.79
C HIS A 52 9.57 3.66 5.03
N CYS A 53 9.16 2.99 3.95
CA CYS A 53 8.52 1.69 3.99
C CYS A 53 9.58 0.59 4.15
N TYR A 54 9.68 0.02 5.35
CA TYR A 54 10.64 -1.04 5.67
C TYR A 54 10.09 -2.46 5.43
N TYR A 55 8.83 -2.57 4.98
CA TYR A 55 8.26 -3.86 4.60
C TYR A 55 8.88 -4.33 3.28
N CYS A 56 9.58 -5.47 3.35
CA CYS A 56 10.28 -6.08 2.23
C CYS A 56 9.32 -6.88 1.34
N TYR A 57 8.38 -6.19 0.67
CA TYR A 57 7.31 -6.82 -0.11
C TYR A 57 7.81 -7.84 -1.15
N TRP A 58 9.03 -7.69 -1.66
CA TRP A 58 9.64 -8.58 -2.65
C TRP A 58 9.90 -10.01 -2.15
N ASN A 59 9.76 -10.26 -0.86
CA ASN A 59 9.80 -11.62 -0.30
C ASN A 59 8.48 -12.37 -0.49
N GLU A 60 7.36 -11.65 -0.64
CA GLU A 60 6.01 -12.20 -0.69
C GLU A 60 5.30 -11.94 -2.02
N TRP A 61 5.75 -10.93 -2.77
CA TRP A 61 5.12 -10.45 -4.00
C TRP A 61 6.07 -10.49 -5.18
N ALA A 62 5.53 -10.88 -6.35
CA ALA A 62 6.31 -11.00 -7.59
C ALA A 62 6.87 -9.65 -8.09
N SER A 63 6.19 -8.54 -7.81
CA SER A 63 6.65 -7.18 -8.08
C SER A 63 5.97 -6.17 -7.14
N GLY A 64 6.53 -4.98 -7.03
CA GLY A 64 5.93 -3.89 -6.27
C GLY A 64 4.60 -3.43 -6.86
N GLU A 65 4.47 -3.46 -8.19
CA GLU A 65 3.21 -3.14 -8.87
C GLU A 65 2.08 -4.08 -8.46
N VAL A 66 2.34 -5.40 -8.42
CA VAL A 66 1.35 -6.40 -7.98
C VAL A 66 0.94 -6.16 -6.53
N TRP A 67 1.92 -5.86 -5.66
CA TRP A 67 1.65 -5.53 -4.25
C TRP A 67 0.80 -4.25 -4.10
N LEU A 68 1.14 -3.18 -4.82
CA LEU A 68 0.39 -1.92 -4.78
C LEU A 68 -1.05 -2.09 -5.32
N HIS A 69 -1.26 -2.88 -6.37
CA HIS A 69 -2.61 -3.21 -6.85
C HIS A 69 -3.40 -4.06 -5.85
N HIS A 70 -2.74 -4.94 -5.08
CA HIS A 70 -3.40 -5.65 -3.98
C HIS A 70 -3.88 -4.68 -2.90
N ILE A 71 -3.06 -3.69 -2.53
CA ILE A 71 -3.47 -2.62 -1.59
C ILE A 71 -4.65 -1.82 -2.18
N GLU A 72 -4.56 -1.43 -3.45
CA GLU A 72 -5.63 -0.68 -4.13
C GLU A 72 -6.96 -1.45 -4.11
N ARG A 73 -6.92 -2.76 -4.36
CA ARG A 73 -8.10 -3.63 -4.28
C ARG A 73 -8.71 -3.63 -2.88
N LYS A 74 -7.91 -3.89 -1.84
CA LYS A 74 -8.39 -3.89 -0.45
C LYS A 74 -8.98 -2.53 -0.04
N LEU A 75 -8.34 -1.44 -0.46
CA LEU A 75 -8.81 -0.09 -0.20
C LEU A 75 -10.16 0.17 -0.88
N ASN A 76 -10.31 -0.17 -2.15
CA ASN A 76 -11.59 -0.02 -2.86
C ASN A 76 -12.70 -0.89 -2.26
N GLU A 77 -12.39 -2.11 -1.83
CA GLU A 77 -13.33 -3.01 -1.13
C GLU A 77 -13.81 -2.38 0.19
N SER A 78 -12.92 -1.76 0.97
CA SER A 78 -13.28 -1.10 2.24
C SER A 78 -14.18 0.13 2.08
N MET A 79 -14.16 0.75 0.89
CA MET A 79 -14.90 1.97 0.59
C MET A 79 -16.23 1.71 -0.13
N ALA A 80 -16.50 0.47 -0.54
CA ALA A 80 -17.71 0.08 -1.26
C ALA A 80 -18.95 -0.08 -0.33
N ASP A 81 -18.80 0.24 0.97
CA ASP A 81 -19.82 0.19 2.02
C ASP A 81 -20.45 1.57 2.34
#